data_AF-A0A9E7THL9-F1
#
_entry.id   AF-A0A9E7THL9-F1
#
_cell.length_a   1.000
_cell.length_b   1.000
_cell.length_c   1.000
_cell.angle_alpha   90.00
_cell.angle_beta   90.00
_cell.angle_gamma   90.00
#
_symmetry.space_group_name_H-M   'P 1'
#
loop_
_entity.id
_entity.type
_entity.pdbx_description
1 polymer ?
#
loop_
_entity_poly.entity_id
_entity_poly.type
_entity_poly.pdbx_seq_one_letter_code
_entity_poly.pdbx_strand_id
1 'polypeptide(L)'
;MILEERIVLRTREQAAEFAEWLKQEGCRPKINEIFSSSIEVLAKGTFDTINKWCEYMSGQDEDKREMYQLIKENNQNYIDIISMIIDNSRTSGLLYTHDDLKASTIATLIRYHDLHQTEIPFEIPQYSSDIFNKKIFERYQLSVIHAILADEGYVEETEEGYILATDKKIGDMITKTGVNVIADMPIPEFTGIEIVPGFLPEMQYEVSFSMPAYINVYPQQLEDVLSELGTEPDDIREYLNDYATKRNIVTILLKMTENKGTVRNEDLKEAFEEFWDTQTEEEGCKSKVSISSELLEKFAAELKRAGYISIKNNRITPASKKGRRWRIPMV
;
A
#
# COMPACT_ATOMS: atom_id res chain seq x y z
N MET A 1 14.24 17.89 -1.70
CA MET A 1 14.04 19.22 -1.06
C MET A 1 13.36 18.94 0.26
N ILE A 2 13.79 19.55 1.37
CA ILE A 2 13.26 19.23 2.71
C ILE A 2 11.80 19.69 2.90
N LEU A 3 11.38 20.71 2.15
CA LEU A 3 10.01 21.24 2.17
C LEU A 3 9.15 20.72 1.00
N GLU A 4 9.66 19.79 0.21
CA GLU A 4 8.87 19.06 -0.77
C GLU A 4 8.32 17.80 -0.10
N GLU A 5 7.00 17.71 -0.06
CA GLU A 5 6.28 16.52 0.38
C GLU A 5 5.99 15.64 -0.81
N ARG A 6 5.95 14.33 -0.57
CA ARG A 6 5.71 13.30 -1.57
C ARG A 6 4.82 12.25 -0.95
N ILE A 7 3.74 11.93 -1.62
CA ILE A 7 2.82 10.86 -1.23
C ILE A 7 2.68 9.92 -2.42
N VAL A 8 2.81 8.63 -2.18
CA VAL A 8 2.70 7.59 -3.20
C VAL A 8 1.33 6.95 -3.07
N LEU A 9 0.59 6.93 -4.19
CA LEU A 9 -0.75 6.36 -4.28
C LEU A 9 -0.75 5.23 -5.31
N ARG A 10 -1.63 4.24 -5.11
CA ARG A 10 -1.67 3.01 -5.91
C ARG A 10 -2.29 3.26 -7.29
N THR A 11 -3.27 4.16 -7.39
CA THR A 11 -3.99 4.43 -8.64
C THR A 11 -3.83 5.86 -9.13
N ARG A 12 -4.04 6.05 -10.44
CA ARG A 12 -4.00 7.37 -11.07
C ARG A 12 -5.14 8.25 -10.56
N GLU A 13 -6.29 7.64 -10.34
CA GLU A 13 -7.52 8.27 -9.88
C GLU A 13 -7.32 8.84 -8.48
N GLN A 14 -6.75 8.04 -7.56
CA GLN A 14 -6.38 8.50 -6.22
C GLN A 14 -5.42 9.69 -6.27
N ALA A 15 -4.37 9.59 -7.11
CA ALA A 15 -3.41 10.67 -7.26
C ALA A 15 -4.02 11.94 -7.85
N ALA A 16 -4.96 11.80 -8.80
CA ALA A 16 -5.68 12.92 -9.38
C ALA A 16 -6.62 13.59 -8.37
N GLU A 17 -7.35 12.80 -7.58
CA GLU A 17 -8.24 13.27 -6.52
C GLU A 17 -7.46 14.02 -5.43
N PHE A 18 -6.37 13.41 -4.95
CA PHE A 18 -5.49 14.05 -3.98
C PHE A 18 -4.89 15.36 -4.51
N ALA A 19 -4.41 15.35 -5.76
CA ALA A 19 -3.88 16.55 -6.40
C ALA A 19 -4.95 17.64 -6.58
N GLU A 20 -6.20 17.29 -6.83
CA GLU A 20 -7.27 18.29 -6.95
C GLU A 20 -7.59 18.90 -5.59
N TRP A 21 -7.69 18.09 -4.54
CA TRP A 21 -7.83 18.58 -3.17
C TRP A 21 -6.68 19.52 -2.77
N LEU A 22 -5.43 19.14 -3.06
CA LEU A 22 -4.26 20.01 -2.83
C LEU A 22 -4.37 21.37 -3.57
N LYS A 23 -4.93 21.41 -4.78
CA LYS A 23 -5.13 22.68 -5.50
C LYS A 23 -6.17 23.56 -4.82
N GLN A 24 -7.22 22.98 -4.25
CA GLN A 24 -8.24 23.71 -3.48
C GLN A 24 -7.60 24.37 -2.24
N GLU A 25 -6.63 23.69 -1.63
CA GLU A 25 -5.80 24.21 -0.54
C GLU A 25 -4.67 25.15 -1.00
N GLY A 26 -4.64 25.53 -2.28
CA GLY A 26 -3.72 26.52 -2.83
C GLY A 26 -2.35 26.00 -3.25
N CYS A 27 -2.16 24.68 -3.30
CA CYS A 27 -0.93 24.05 -3.76
C CYS A 27 -0.82 23.93 -5.27
N ARG A 28 0.40 23.64 -5.72
CA ARG A 28 0.71 23.25 -7.09
C ARG A 28 1.29 21.84 -7.08
N PRO A 29 0.45 20.82 -6.95
CA PRO A 29 0.92 19.45 -6.96
C PRO A 29 1.42 19.06 -8.35
N LYS A 30 2.38 18.14 -8.37
CA LYS A 30 2.84 17.44 -9.57
C LYS A 30 2.63 15.96 -9.36
N ILE A 31 2.00 15.31 -10.33
CA ILE A 31 1.86 13.86 -10.37
C ILE A 31 2.99 13.30 -11.23
N ASN A 32 3.76 12.37 -10.70
CA ASN A 32 4.75 11.60 -11.44
C ASN A 32 4.34 10.13 -11.43
N GLU A 33 4.37 9.49 -12.59
CA GLU A 33 4.32 8.03 -12.66
C GLU A 33 5.68 7.47 -12.24
N ILE A 34 5.67 6.59 -11.25
CA ILE A 34 6.87 5.95 -10.74
C ILE A 34 6.74 4.44 -10.87
N PHE A 35 7.85 3.79 -11.19
CA PHE A 35 7.96 2.35 -11.14
C PHE A 35 8.49 1.98 -9.76
N SER A 36 7.74 1.17 -9.03
CA SER A 36 8.19 0.60 -7.77
C SER A 36 7.99 -0.91 -7.78
N SER A 37 8.65 -1.59 -6.86
CA SER A 37 8.47 -3.03 -6.66
C SER A 37 8.11 -3.25 -5.22
N SER A 38 6.92 -3.78 -4.96
CA SER A 38 6.56 -4.30 -3.65
C SER A 38 7.20 -5.68 -3.47
N ILE A 39 7.58 -6.00 -2.24
CA ILE A 39 8.05 -7.33 -1.90
C ILE A 39 6.83 -8.15 -1.50
N GLU A 40 6.65 -9.27 -2.18
CA GLU A 40 5.73 -10.32 -1.77
C GLU A 40 6.51 -11.39 -1.02
N VAL A 41 5.99 -11.90 0.07
CA VAL A 41 6.59 -13.04 0.77
C VAL A 41 5.69 -14.24 0.53
N LEU A 42 6.22 -15.25 -0.15
CA LEU A 42 5.49 -16.46 -0.50
C LEU A 42 5.99 -17.63 0.34
N ALA A 43 5.08 -18.36 0.99
CA ALA A 43 5.37 -19.67 1.55
C ALA A 43 5.13 -20.72 0.47
N LYS A 44 6.18 -21.45 0.08
CA LYS A 44 6.12 -22.54 -0.88
C LYS A 44 6.21 -23.88 -0.16
N GLY A 45 5.26 -24.77 -0.44
CA GLY A 45 5.20 -26.11 0.12
C GLY A 45 3.99 -26.86 -0.44
N THR A 46 3.76 -28.09 0.00
CA THR A 46 2.51 -28.78 -0.38
C THR A 46 1.33 -28.18 0.35
N PHE A 47 0.12 -28.30 -0.19
CA PHE A 47 -1.13 -27.93 0.51
C PHE A 47 -1.17 -28.46 1.95
N ASP A 48 -0.85 -29.74 2.15
CA ASP A 48 -0.84 -30.37 3.48
C ASP A 48 0.25 -29.79 4.39
N THR A 49 1.41 -29.45 3.83
CA THR A 49 2.53 -28.90 4.60
C THR A 49 2.24 -27.47 5.05
N ILE A 50 1.64 -26.66 4.18
CA ILE A 50 1.20 -25.29 4.51
C ILE A 50 0.13 -25.33 5.60
N ASN A 51 -0.86 -26.22 5.50
CA ASN A 51 -1.87 -26.39 6.55
C ASN A 51 -1.26 -26.73 7.91
N LYS A 52 -0.32 -27.69 7.96
CA LYS A 52 0.39 -28.07 9.19
C LYS A 52 1.23 -26.92 9.74
N TRP A 53 1.88 -26.17 8.87
CA TRP A 53 2.65 -25.00 9.26
C TRP A 53 1.75 -23.92 9.88
N CYS A 54 0.62 -23.58 9.26
CA CYS A 54 -0.34 -22.65 9.82
C CYS A 54 -0.92 -23.12 11.16
N GLU A 55 -1.22 -24.41 11.31
CA GLU A 55 -1.66 -25.00 12.58
C GLU A 55 -0.60 -24.86 13.68
N TYR A 56 0.65 -25.17 13.36
CA TYR A 56 1.77 -25.04 14.28
C TYR A 56 1.95 -23.57 14.71
N MET A 57 2.03 -22.65 13.75
CA MET A 57 2.25 -21.24 14.00
C MET A 57 1.10 -20.57 14.75
N SER A 58 -0.15 -20.96 14.49
CA SER A 58 -1.32 -20.51 15.26
C SER A 58 -1.22 -20.82 16.76
N GLY A 59 -0.43 -21.83 17.14
CA GLY A 59 -0.16 -22.17 18.54
C GLY A 59 1.11 -21.53 19.11
N GLN A 60 1.94 -20.91 18.28
CA GLN A 60 3.17 -20.22 18.71
C GLN A 60 3.00 -18.70 18.79
N ASP A 61 2.13 -18.13 17.96
CA ASP A 61 1.93 -16.69 17.81
C ASP A 61 0.44 -16.35 17.97
N GLU A 62 0.06 -15.92 19.18
CA GLU A 62 -1.34 -15.63 19.52
C GLU A 62 -1.85 -14.38 18.80
N ASP A 63 -0.99 -13.37 18.59
CA ASP A 63 -1.34 -12.10 17.95
C ASP A 63 -1.67 -12.30 16.46
N LYS A 64 -1.01 -13.26 15.80
CA LYS A 64 -1.23 -13.58 14.38
C LYS A 64 -2.09 -14.81 14.13
N ARG A 65 -2.63 -15.42 15.18
CA ARG A 65 -3.40 -16.68 15.10
C ARG A 65 -4.52 -16.62 14.06
N GLU A 66 -5.30 -15.54 14.05
CA GLU A 66 -6.42 -15.38 13.11
C GLU A 66 -5.94 -15.35 11.66
N MET A 67 -4.78 -14.74 11.39
CA MET A 67 -4.19 -14.67 10.05
C MET A 67 -3.69 -16.03 9.57
N TYR A 68 -3.05 -16.80 10.44
CA TYR A 68 -2.66 -18.19 10.14
C TYR A 68 -3.89 -19.07 9.86
N GLN A 69 -4.98 -18.89 10.62
CA GLN A 69 -6.23 -19.59 10.39
C GLN A 69 -6.86 -19.21 9.04
N LEU A 70 -6.86 -17.92 8.68
CA LEU A 70 -7.37 -17.46 7.39
C LEU A 70 -6.57 -18.06 6.21
N ILE A 71 -5.24 -18.12 6.31
CA ILE A 71 -4.39 -18.75 5.30
C ILE A 71 -4.75 -20.23 5.16
N LYS A 72 -4.87 -20.95 6.27
CA LYS A 72 -5.26 -22.36 6.30
C LYS A 72 -6.65 -22.58 5.69
N GLU A 73 -7.63 -21.75 6.02
CA GLU A 73 -8.98 -21.82 5.46
C GLU A 73 -8.98 -21.59 3.94
N ASN A 74 -8.27 -20.57 3.47
CA ASN A 74 -8.10 -20.33 2.03
C ASN A 74 -7.45 -21.51 1.32
N ASN A 75 -6.40 -22.08 1.93
CA ASN A 75 -5.70 -23.24 1.41
C ASN A 75 -6.63 -24.48 1.35
N GLN A 76 -7.45 -24.71 2.38
CA GLN A 76 -8.46 -25.77 2.38
C GLN A 76 -9.54 -25.55 1.31
N ASN A 77 -9.99 -24.31 1.10
CA ASN A 77 -10.96 -23.99 0.04
C ASN A 77 -10.42 -24.37 -1.35
N TYR A 78 -9.13 -24.13 -1.63
CA TYR A 78 -8.51 -24.58 -2.88
C TYR A 78 -8.52 -26.10 -3.00
N ILE A 79 -8.17 -26.84 -1.94
CA ILE A 79 -8.21 -28.32 -1.92
C ILE A 79 -9.63 -28.81 -2.23
N ASP A 80 -10.64 -28.24 -1.58
CA ASP A 80 -12.04 -28.65 -1.72
C ASP A 80 -12.55 -28.39 -3.14
N ILE A 81 -12.20 -27.24 -3.72
CA ILE A 81 -12.63 -26.86 -5.07
C ILE A 81 -11.94 -27.73 -6.13
N ILE A 82 -10.64 -27.96 -6.00
CA ILE A 82 -9.91 -28.85 -6.90
C ILE A 82 -10.50 -30.27 -6.80
N SER A 83 -10.79 -30.74 -5.59
CA SER A 83 -11.45 -32.04 -5.36
C SER A 83 -12.80 -32.10 -6.07
N MET A 84 -13.59 -31.03 -5.96
CA MET A 84 -14.90 -30.94 -6.60
C MET A 84 -14.80 -31.01 -8.13
N ILE A 85 -13.79 -30.38 -8.74
CA ILE A 85 -13.54 -30.45 -10.19
C ILE A 85 -13.14 -31.87 -10.62
N ILE A 86 -12.21 -32.48 -9.89
CA ILE A 86 -11.73 -33.84 -10.17
C ILE A 86 -12.82 -34.89 -9.96
N ASP A 87 -13.65 -34.74 -8.92
CA ASP A 87 -14.76 -35.66 -8.69
C ASP A 87 -15.86 -35.51 -9.75
N ASN A 88 -16.09 -34.28 -10.24
CA ASN A 88 -17.03 -34.04 -11.34
C ASN A 88 -16.54 -34.68 -12.65
N SER A 89 -15.23 -34.70 -12.92
CA SER A 89 -14.67 -35.31 -14.13
C SER A 89 -14.85 -36.82 -14.20
N ARG A 90 -15.11 -37.50 -13.08
CA ARG A 90 -15.40 -38.95 -13.07
C ARG A 90 -16.66 -39.31 -13.86
N THR A 91 -17.52 -38.34 -14.16
CA THR A 91 -18.75 -38.55 -14.94
C THR A 91 -18.56 -38.30 -16.45
N SER A 92 -17.70 -37.36 -16.83
CA SER A 92 -17.51 -36.91 -18.22
C SER A 92 -16.16 -37.30 -18.84
N GLY A 93 -15.17 -37.71 -18.04
CA GLY A 93 -13.78 -37.90 -18.45
C GLY A 93 -12.99 -36.59 -18.59
N LEU A 94 -13.65 -35.43 -18.65
CA LEU A 94 -13.06 -34.09 -18.75
C LEU A 94 -13.15 -33.35 -17.42
N LEU A 95 -12.09 -32.64 -17.03
CA LEU A 95 -12.12 -31.71 -15.90
C LEU A 95 -12.94 -30.46 -16.27
N TYR A 96 -12.66 -29.88 -17.43
CA TYR A 96 -13.37 -28.72 -18.00
C TYR A 96 -12.99 -28.55 -19.48
N THR A 97 -13.84 -27.85 -20.23
CA THR A 97 -13.64 -27.56 -21.65
C THR A 97 -12.76 -26.31 -21.85
N HIS A 98 -12.29 -26.09 -23.08
CA HIS A 98 -11.64 -24.83 -23.45
C HIS A 98 -12.55 -23.61 -23.27
N ASP A 99 -13.85 -23.77 -23.54
CA ASP A 99 -14.83 -22.69 -23.40
C ASP A 99 -15.03 -22.31 -21.93
N ASP A 100 -15.01 -23.28 -21.00
CA ASP A 100 -15.06 -23.01 -19.56
C ASP A 100 -13.87 -22.17 -19.10
N LEU A 101 -12.65 -22.55 -19.50
CA LEU A 101 -11.44 -21.83 -19.14
C LEU A 101 -11.44 -20.41 -19.73
N LYS A 102 -11.88 -20.28 -20.98
CA LYS A 102 -12.01 -18.99 -21.67
C LYS A 102 -13.04 -18.09 -21.00
N ALA A 103 -14.21 -18.60 -20.65
CA ALA A 103 -15.25 -17.88 -19.92
C ALA A 103 -14.72 -17.36 -18.58
N SER A 104 -14.02 -18.21 -17.82
CA SER A 104 -13.41 -17.83 -16.54
C SER A 104 -12.31 -16.78 -16.70
N THR A 105 -11.46 -16.90 -17.72
CA THR A 105 -10.39 -15.94 -18.00
C THR A 105 -10.97 -14.57 -18.35
N ILE A 106 -11.99 -14.50 -19.20
CA ILE A 106 -12.66 -13.23 -19.53
C ILE A 106 -13.30 -12.62 -18.28
N ALA A 107 -14.00 -13.41 -17.47
CA ALA A 107 -14.60 -12.94 -16.22
C ALA A 107 -13.55 -12.40 -15.23
N THR A 108 -12.36 -13.01 -15.20
CA THR A 108 -11.20 -12.54 -14.41
C THR A 108 -10.75 -11.16 -14.91
N LEU A 109 -10.48 -11.04 -16.21
CA LEU A 109 -10.00 -9.79 -16.81
C LEU A 109 -10.98 -8.63 -16.65
N ILE A 110 -12.27 -8.88 -16.84
CA ILE A 110 -13.31 -7.85 -16.67
C ILE A 110 -13.28 -7.28 -15.24
N ARG A 111 -13.16 -8.16 -14.24
CA ARG A 111 -13.13 -7.75 -12.83
C ARG A 111 -11.89 -6.95 -12.47
N TYR A 112 -10.71 -7.39 -12.93
CA TYR A 112 -9.44 -6.76 -12.54
C TYR A 112 -9.14 -5.46 -13.30
N HIS A 113 -9.67 -5.31 -14.52
CA HIS A 113 -9.39 -4.14 -15.36
C HIS A 113 -10.58 -3.18 -15.49
N ASP A 114 -11.63 -3.36 -14.67
CA ASP A 114 -12.90 -2.60 -14.74
C ASP A 114 -13.41 -2.40 -16.17
N LEU A 115 -13.29 -3.45 -17.00
CA LEU A 115 -13.62 -3.39 -18.42
C LEU A 115 -15.13 -3.28 -18.68
N HIS A 116 -15.94 -3.18 -17.62
CA HIS A 116 -17.37 -2.90 -17.68
C HIS A 116 -17.71 -1.62 -18.46
N GLN A 117 -16.76 -0.69 -18.62
CA GLN A 117 -16.94 0.58 -19.34
C GLN A 117 -16.54 0.52 -20.83
N THR A 118 -15.90 -0.55 -21.25
CA THR A 118 -15.55 -0.76 -22.66
C THR A 118 -16.63 -1.62 -23.31
N GLU A 119 -17.22 -1.15 -24.42
CA GLU A 119 -18.06 -1.96 -25.30
C GLU A 119 -17.19 -3.07 -25.94
N ILE A 120 -16.84 -4.09 -25.16
CA ILE A 120 -16.05 -5.21 -25.63
C ILE A 120 -16.99 -6.16 -26.37
N PRO A 121 -16.81 -6.37 -27.69
CA PRO A 121 -17.71 -7.19 -28.50
C PRO A 121 -17.35 -8.68 -28.42
N PHE A 122 -17.11 -9.21 -27.21
CA PHE A 122 -16.85 -10.64 -27.02
C PHE A 122 -18.09 -11.33 -26.42
N GLU A 123 -18.57 -12.34 -27.13
CA GLU A 123 -19.52 -13.29 -26.57
C GLU A 123 -18.79 -14.14 -25.52
N ILE A 124 -19.20 -14.01 -24.26
CA ILE A 124 -18.66 -14.83 -23.17
C ILE A 124 -19.26 -16.23 -23.33
N PRO A 125 -18.44 -17.28 -23.56
CA PRO A 125 -18.95 -18.64 -23.65
C PRO A 125 -19.69 -19.01 -22.36
N GLN A 126 -20.74 -19.81 -22.48
CA GLN A 126 -21.40 -20.36 -21.31
C GLN A 126 -20.59 -21.54 -20.79
N TYR A 127 -20.54 -21.68 -19.46
CA TYR A 127 -19.93 -22.85 -18.84
C TYR A 127 -20.68 -24.11 -19.27
N SER A 128 -19.91 -25.14 -19.62
CA SER A 128 -20.40 -26.47 -20.01
C SER A 128 -21.02 -27.24 -18.84
N SER A 129 -20.70 -26.84 -17.60
CA SER A 129 -21.17 -27.48 -16.37
C SER A 129 -21.62 -26.48 -15.32
N ASP A 130 -22.75 -26.80 -14.65
CA ASP A 130 -23.32 -26.00 -13.56
C ASP A 130 -22.39 -25.86 -12.35
N ILE A 131 -21.39 -26.73 -12.20
CA ILE A 131 -20.38 -26.61 -11.15
C ILE A 131 -19.68 -25.24 -11.19
N PHE A 132 -19.36 -24.74 -12.39
CA PHE A 132 -18.66 -23.47 -12.58
C PHE A 132 -19.57 -22.25 -12.46
N ASN A 133 -20.89 -22.46 -12.50
CA ASN A 133 -21.90 -21.44 -12.16
C ASN A 133 -22.11 -21.29 -10.65
N LYS A 134 -21.47 -22.13 -9.81
CA LYS A 134 -21.59 -22.01 -8.34
C LYS A 134 -20.90 -20.74 -7.85
N LYS A 135 -21.52 -20.09 -6.86
CA LYS A 135 -21.01 -18.88 -6.19
C LYS A 135 -19.56 -18.97 -5.71
N ILE A 136 -19.08 -20.17 -5.38
CA ILE A 136 -17.69 -20.38 -4.95
C ILE A 136 -16.68 -19.99 -6.04
N PHE A 137 -17.00 -20.19 -7.32
CA PHE A 137 -16.15 -19.80 -8.45
C PHE A 137 -16.15 -18.28 -8.73
N GLU A 138 -17.04 -17.52 -8.08
CA GLU A 138 -16.90 -16.07 -8.05
C GLU A 138 -15.65 -15.64 -7.27
N ARG A 139 -15.25 -16.41 -6.25
CA ARG A 139 -14.06 -16.12 -5.42
C ARG A 139 -12.82 -16.90 -5.87
N TYR A 140 -13.02 -18.11 -6.36
CA TYR A 140 -11.96 -19.02 -6.79
C TYR A 140 -12.14 -19.34 -8.27
N GLN A 141 -11.63 -18.46 -9.13
CA GLN A 141 -11.87 -18.54 -10.57
C GLN A 141 -11.17 -19.76 -11.17
N LEU A 142 -11.85 -20.43 -12.11
CA LEU A 142 -11.32 -21.60 -12.81
C LEU A 142 -10.00 -21.30 -13.52
N SER A 143 -9.81 -20.11 -14.08
CA SER A 143 -8.54 -19.65 -14.67
C SER A 143 -7.36 -19.74 -13.70
N VAL A 144 -7.55 -19.33 -12.45
CA VAL A 144 -6.52 -19.40 -11.39
C VAL A 144 -6.28 -20.84 -10.98
N ILE A 145 -7.36 -21.62 -10.80
CA ILE A 145 -7.25 -23.05 -10.45
C ILE A 145 -6.54 -23.84 -11.56
N HIS A 146 -6.82 -23.53 -12.82
CA HIS A 146 -6.15 -24.12 -13.97
C HIS A 146 -4.65 -23.84 -13.94
N ALA A 147 -4.23 -22.60 -13.68
CA ALA A 147 -2.81 -22.28 -13.56
C ALA A 147 -2.12 -23.11 -12.47
N ILE A 148 -2.75 -23.26 -11.30
CA ILE A 148 -2.23 -24.11 -10.21
C ILE A 148 -2.10 -25.58 -10.65
N LEU A 149 -3.13 -26.12 -11.30
CA LEU A 149 -3.12 -27.50 -11.78
C LEU A 149 -2.09 -27.73 -12.89
N ALA A 150 -1.93 -26.76 -13.81
CA ALA A 150 -1.01 -26.84 -14.94
C ALA A 150 0.44 -26.78 -14.49
N ASP A 151 0.77 -25.87 -13.56
CA ASP A 151 2.13 -25.70 -13.02
C ASP A 151 2.67 -27.00 -12.39
N GLU A 152 1.81 -27.79 -11.75
CA GLU A 152 2.17 -29.04 -11.08
C GLU A 152 1.92 -30.30 -11.93
N GLY A 153 1.51 -30.12 -13.20
CA GLY A 153 1.29 -31.20 -14.15
C GLY A 153 0.10 -32.10 -13.80
N TYR A 154 -0.96 -31.55 -13.21
CA TYR A 154 -2.21 -32.27 -12.92
C TYR A 154 -3.16 -32.29 -14.11
N VAL A 155 -2.99 -31.40 -15.08
CA VAL A 155 -3.84 -31.31 -16.27
C VAL A 155 -3.07 -31.63 -17.54
N GLU A 156 -3.73 -32.33 -18.45
CA GLU A 156 -3.28 -32.55 -19.82
C GLU A 156 -4.34 -31.98 -20.77
N GLU A 157 -3.90 -31.23 -21.78
CA GLU A 157 -4.76 -30.64 -22.79
C GLU A 157 -5.09 -31.65 -23.90
N THR A 158 -6.35 -31.69 -24.30
CA THR A 158 -6.91 -32.54 -25.36
C THR A 158 -7.64 -31.67 -26.38
N GLU A 159 -8.21 -32.22 -27.45
CA GLU A 159 -9.02 -31.43 -28.40
C GLU A 159 -10.29 -30.83 -27.77
N GLU A 160 -10.90 -31.53 -26.81
CA GLU A 160 -12.17 -31.12 -26.19
C GLU A 160 -11.98 -30.24 -24.95
N GLY A 161 -10.82 -30.31 -24.30
CA GLY A 161 -10.52 -29.57 -23.07
C GLY A 161 -9.41 -30.22 -22.26
N TYR A 162 -9.53 -30.16 -20.94
CA TYR A 162 -8.48 -30.60 -20.02
C TYR A 162 -8.88 -31.87 -19.28
N ILE A 163 -7.98 -32.84 -19.20
CA ILE A 163 -8.14 -34.10 -18.44
C ILE A 163 -7.15 -34.19 -17.29
N LEU A 164 -7.40 -35.10 -16.35
CA LEU A 164 -6.48 -35.36 -15.23
C LEU A 164 -5.28 -36.18 -15.73
N ALA A 165 -4.07 -35.63 -15.59
CA ALA A 165 -2.83 -36.24 -16.07
C ALA A 165 -2.12 -37.12 -15.03
N THR A 166 -2.60 -37.15 -13.79
CA THR A 166 -1.88 -37.73 -12.65
C THR A 166 -2.82 -38.35 -11.61
N ASP A 167 -2.32 -39.30 -10.83
CA ASP A 167 -3.01 -39.91 -9.69
C ASP A 167 -2.57 -39.33 -8.33
N LYS A 168 -1.69 -38.32 -8.34
CA LYS A 168 -1.24 -37.62 -7.13
C LYS A 168 -2.41 -37.06 -6.35
N LYS A 169 -2.33 -37.09 -5.02
CA LYS A 169 -3.32 -36.46 -4.14
C LYS A 169 -3.19 -34.95 -4.22
N ILE A 170 -4.31 -34.25 -4.02
CA ILE A 170 -4.34 -32.78 -4.04
C ILE A 170 -3.50 -32.19 -2.90
N GLY A 171 -3.51 -32.83 -1.72
CA GLY A 171 -2.68 -32.42 -0.58
C GLY A 171 -1.16 -32.44 -0.83
N ASP A 172 -0.71 -33.21 -1.82
CA ASP A 172 0.70 -33.34 -2.21
C ASP A 172 1.13 -32.31 -3.28
N MET A 173 0.18 -31.54 -3.84
CA MET A 173 0.46 -30.52 -4.84
C MET A 173 1.22 -29.36 -4.22
N ILE A 174 2.32 -28.94 -4.85
CA ILE A 174 3.12 -27.81 -4.38
C ILE A 174 2.40 -26.52 -4.78
N THR A 175 2.25 -25.62 -3.83
CA THR A 175 1.64 -24.31 -4.04
C THR A 175 2.50 -23.21 -3.42
N LYS A 176 2.23 -21.97 -3.82
CA LYS A 176 2.82 -20.76 -3.26
C LYS A 176 1.69 -19.93 -2.68
N THR A 177 1.77 -19.62 -1.39
CA THR A 177 0.75 -18.83 -0.71
C THR A 177 1.36 -17.54 -0.19
N GLY A 178 0.70 -16.41 -0.46
CA GLY A 178 1.11 -15.10 0.06
C GLY A 178 0.97 -15.04 1.57
N VAL A 179 2.05 -14.63 2.24
CA VAL A 179 2.16 -14.56 3.71
C VAL A 179 2.61 -13.19 4.21
N ASN A 180 2.52 -12.16 3.38
CA ASN A 180 2.89 -10.78 3.72
C ASN A 180 2.31 -10.31 5.05
N VAL A 181 1.05 -10.65 5.34
CA VAL A 181 0.32 -10.24 6.55
C VAL A 181 0.87 -10.83 7.85
N ILE A 182 1.65 -11.91 7.77
CA ILE A 182 2.25 -12.59 8.92
C ILE A 182 3.78 -12.55 8.92
N ALA A 183 4.38 -11.99 7.86
CA ALA A 183 5.83 -12.00 7.62
C ALA A 183 6.56 -10.99 8.50
N ASP A 184 6.62 -11.22 9.82
CA ASP A 184 7.70 -10.63 10.62
C ASP A 184 8.96 -11.42 10.34
N MET A 185 10.00 -10.73 9.90
CA MET A 185 11.28 -11.36 9.58
C MET A 185 12.12 -11.49 10.85
N PRO A 186 12.70 -12.69 11.14
CA PRO A 186 12.65 -13.91 10.34
C PRO A 186 11.41 -14.79 10.63
N ILE A 187 10.79 -15.30 9.56
CA ILE A 187 9.77 -16.36 9.66
C ILE A 187 10.45 -17.64 10.18
N PRO A 188 9.91 -18.32 11.22
CA PRO A 188 10.50 -19.54 11.74
C PRO A 188 10.59 -20.65 10.68
N GLU A 189 11.72 -21.35 10.66
CA GLU A 189 11.91 -22.49 9.77
C GLU A 189 10.92 -23.62 10.07
N PHE A 190 10.27 -24.14 9.03
CA PHE A 190 9.37 -25.31 9.13
C PHE A 190 9.70 -26.30 8.02
N THR A 191 9.82 -27.59 8.37
CA THR A 191 10.22 -28.61 7.40
C THR A 191 9.22 -28.71 6.25
N GLY A 192 9.71 -28.56 5.02
CA GLY A 192 8.89 -28.61 3.80
C GLY A 192 8.24 -27.27 3.42
N ILE A 193 8.52 -26.19 4.16
CA ILE A 193 8.18 -24.81 3.78
C ILE A 193 9.44 -24.07 3.35
N GLU A 194 9.40 -23.51 2.16
CA GLU A 194 10.42 -22.62 1.61
C GLU A 194 9.84 -21.20 1.54
N ILE A 195 10.51 -20.23 2.16
CA ILE A 195 10.12 -18.81 2.04
C ILE A 195 10.78 -18.22 0.81
N VAL A 196 9.96 -17.78 -0.15
CA VAL A 196 10.38 -17.25 -1.43
C VAL A 196 10.02 -15.76 -1.48
N PRO A 197 10.99 -14.85 -1.63
CA PRO A 197 10.69 -13.47 -1.93
C PRO A 197 10.19 -13.34 -3.37
N GLY A 198 8.96 -12.87 -3.51
CA GLY A 198 8.40 -12.35 -4.76
C GLY A 198 8.65 -10.86 -4.88
N PHE A 199 8.75 -10.37 -6.11
CA PHE A 199 8.77 -8.96 -6.41
C PHE A 199 7.59 -8.67 -7.33
N LEU A 200 6.70 -7.80 -6.88
CA LEU A 200 5.55 -7.35 -7.64
C LEU A 200 5.88 -5.96 -8.21
N PRO A 201 6.31 -5.88 -9.48
CA PRO A 201 6.54 -4.60 -10.13
C PRO A 201 5.20 -3.93 -10.39
N GLU A 202 5.04 -2.72 -9.86
CA GLU A 202 3.80 -1.97 -9.97
C GLU A 202 4.10 -0.54 -10.43
N MET A 203 3.19 0.00 -11.24
CA MET A 203 3.16 1.43 -11.51
C MET A 203 2.42 2.10 -10.36
N GLN A 204 3.07 3.06 -9.72
CA GLN A 204 2.50 3.89 -8.66
C GLN A 204 2.55 5.36 -9.06
N TYR A 205 1.82 6.19 -8.34
CA TYR A 205 1.66 7.60 -8.66
C TYR A 205 2.13 8.45 -7.48
N GLU A 206 3.26 9.12 -7.65
CA GLU A 206 3.81 10.05 -6.67
C GLU A 206 3.20 11.44 -6.87
N VAL A 207 2.49 11.93 -5.87
CA VAL A 207 2.03 13.32 -5.80
C VAL A 207 3.04 14.12 -4.98
N SER A 208 3.77 15.02 -5.64
CA SER A 208 4.72 15.92 -4.98
C SER A 208 4.18 17.35 -4.88
N PHE A 209 4.39 17.99 -3.74
CA PHE A 209 3.93 19.37 -3.48
C PHE A 209 4.85 20.09 -2.47
N SER A 210 4.77 21.41 -2.40
CA SER A 210 5.65 22.23 -1.56
C SER A 210 4.93 22.70 -0.29
N MET A 211 5.44 22.31 0.88
CA MET A 211 4.87 22.60 2.20
C MET A 211 4.57 24.09 2.45
N PRO A 212 5.40 25.07 2.06
CA PRO A 212 5.11 26.48 2.33
C PRO A 212 3.83 27.01 1.69
N ALA A 213 3.33 26.38 0.62
CA ALA A 213 2.02 26.71 0.05
C ALA A 213 0.85 26.13 0.88
N TYR A 214 1.15 25.20 1.78
CA TYR A 214 0.21 24.28 2.41
C TYR A 214 0.28 24.27 3.94
N ILE A 215 1.13 25.11 4.55
CA ILE A 215 1.38 25.13 6.00
C ILE A 215 0.11 25.26 6.86
N ASN A 216 -0.97 25.79 6.28
CA ASN A 216 -2.25 26.00 6.96
C ASN A 216 -3.09 24.73 7.10
N VAL A 217 -2.79 23.67 6.34
CA VAL A 217 -3.55 22.43 6.45
C VAL A 217 -3.09 21.65 7.67
N TYR A 218 -4.06 21.31 8.49
CA TYR A 218 -3.84 20.57 9.71
C TYR A 218 -3.59 19.08 9.41
N PRO A 219 -2.73 18.40 10.18
CA PRO A 219 -2.49 16.97 10.03
C PRO A 219 -3.78 16.14 9.94
N GLN A 220 -4.80 16.47 10.75
CA GLN A 220 -6.09 15.76 10.73
C GLN A 220 -6.79 15.80 9.37
N GLN A 221 -6.78 16.95 8.68
CA GLN A 221 -7.42 17.06 7.37
C GLN A 221 -6.70 16.22 6.32
N LEU A 222 -5.38 16.07 6.48
CA LEU A 222 -4.55 15.24 5.62
C LEU A 222 -4.75 13.76 5.92
N GLU A 223 -4.90 13.40 7.20
CA GLU A 223 -5.30 12.06 7.65
C GLU A 223 -6.63 11.62 7.02
N ASP A 224 -7.65 12.48 7.12
CA ASP A 224 -9.00 12.20 6.64
C ASP A 224 -8.97 11.89 5.13
N VAL A 225 -8.34 12.75 4.32
CA VAL A 225 -8.25 12.56 2.86
C VAL A 225 -7.43 11.34 2.48
N LEU A 226 -6.29 11.09 3.13
CA LEU A 226 -5.47 9.92 2.83
C LEU A 226 -6.16 8.61 3.21
N SER A 227 -6.94 8.62 4.29
CA SER A 227 -7.76 7.50 4.73
C SER A 227 -8.90 7.23 3.73
N GLU A 228 -9.59 8.28 3.26
CA GLU A 228 -10.63 8.17 2.22
C GLU A 228 -10.08 7.61 0.90
N LEU A 229 -8.84 7.95 0.56
CA LEU A 229 -8.14 7.42 -0.61
C LEU A 229 -7.63 5.99 -0.42
N GLY A 230 -7.78 5.39 0.76
CA GLY A 230 -7.38 4.01 1.04
C GLY A 230 -5.88 3.83 1.29
N THR A 231 -5.21 4.85 1.83
CA THR A 231 -3.82 4.72 2.32
C THR A 231 -3.82 3.96 3.65
N GLU A 232 -2.84 3.09 3.87
CA GLU A 232 -2.79 2.27 5.09
C GLU A 232 -2.56 3.16 6.34
N PRO A 233 -3.20 2.87 7.49
CA PRO A 233 -3.08 3.70 8.69
C PRO A 233 -1.65 3.92 9.19
N ASP A 234 -0.79 2.89 9.08
CA ASP A 234 0.62 3.00 9.49
C ASP A 234 1.41 3.94 8.58
N ASP A 235 1.20 3.86 7.26
CA ASP A 235 1.82 4.74 6.27
C ASP A 235 1.37 6.20 6.49
N ILE A 236 0.07 6.41 6.77
CA ILE A 236 -0.48 7.73 7.11
C ILE A 236 0.20 8.26 8.37
N ARG A 237 0.28 7.46 9.43
CA ARG A 237 0.86 7.88 10.71
C ARG A 237 2.33 8.28 10.57
N GLU A 238 3.14 7.48 9.87
CA GLU A 238 4.55 7.80 9.62
C GLU A 238 4.68 9.12 8.86
N TYR A 239 3.91 9.28 7.78
CA TYR A 239 3.89 10.50 6.99
C TYR A 239 3.46 11.74 7.78
N LEU A 240 2.39 11.62 8.59
CA LEU A 240 1.85 12.73 9.38
C LEU A 240 2.82 13.20 10.47
N ASN A 241 3.57 12.28 11.09
CA ASN A 241 4.59 12.63 12.08
C ASN A 241 5.68 13.55 11.48
N ASP A 242 6.18 13.17 10.30
CA ASP A 242 7.15 13.96 9.56
C ASP A 242 6.58 15.30 9.10
N TYR A 243 5.36 15.29 8.53
CA TYR A 243 4.67 16.49 8.09
C TYR A 243 4.44 17.47 9.25
N ALA A 244 3.92 16.99 10.38
CA ALA A 244 3.64 17.81 11.56
C ALA A 244 4.92 18.44 12.13
N THR A 245 6.01 17.67 12.20
CA THR A 245 7.31 18.16 12.68
C THR A 245 7.84 19.27 11.77
N LYS A 246 7.89 19.04 10.46
CA LYS A 246 8.33 20.05 9.47
C LYS A 246 7.43 21.28 9.51
N ARG A 247 6.10 21.11 9.59
CA ARG A 247 5.12 22.21 9.70
C ARG A 247 5.38 23.08 10.92
N ASN A 248 5.67 22.47 12.07
CA ASN A 248 5.98 23.19 13.31
C ASN A 248 7.27 24.00 13.18
N ILE A 249 8.34 23.42 12.60
CA ILE A 249 9.61 24.12 12.32
C ILE A 249 9.35 25.36 11.46
N VAL A 250 8.66 25.20 10.33
CA VAL A 250 8.37 26.31 9.42
C VAL A 250 7.49 27.37 10.10
N THR A 251 6.48 26.95 10.86
CA THR A 251 5.56 27.86 11.55
C THR A 251 6.28 28.73 12.56
N ILE A 252 7.15 28.13 13.38
CA ILE A 252 7.93 28.85 14.40
C ILE A 252 8.89 29.82 13.71
N LEU A 253 9.59 29.37 12.67
CA LEU A 253 10.51 30.21 11.92
C LEU A 253 9.80 31.44 11.34
N LEU A 254 8.68 31.24 10.65
CA LEU A 254 7.90 32.35 10.08
C LEU A 254 7.39 33.30 11.17
N LYS A 255 6.73 32.78 12.22
CA LYS A 255 6.23 33.59 13.34
C LYS A 255 7.33 34.41 14.02
N MET A 256 8.49 33.82 14.28
CA MET A 256 9.61 34.53 14.89
C MET A 256 10.15 35.63 13.99
N THR A 257 10.28 35.36 12.68
CA THR A 257 10.76 36.37 11.72
C THR A 257 9.77 37.53 11.58
N GLU A 258 8.46 37.27 11.63
CA GLU A 258 7.43 38.32 11.62
C GLU A 258 7.45 39.16 12.90
N ASN A 259 7.55 38.53 14.08
CA ASN A 259 7.46 39.21 15.37
C ASN A 259 8.73 39.97 15.75
N LYS A 260 9.91 39.34 15.58
CA LYS A 260 11.21 39.91 15.99
C LYS A 260 11.88 40.70 14.86
N GLY A 261 11.41 40.56 13.62
CA GLY A 261 11.96 41.19 12.42
C GLY A 261 13.31 40.61 11.97
N THR A 262 14.15 40.13 12.89
CA THR A 262 15.45 39.52 12.59
C THR A 262 15.76 38.43 13.60
N VAL A 263 16.11 37.23 13.13
CA VAL A 263 16.28 36.03 13.96
C VAL A 263 17.56 35.28 13.56
N ARG A 264 18.28 34.70 14.53
CA ARG A 264 19.40 33.79 14.28
C ARG A 264 18.96 32.32 14.43
N ASN A 265 19.77 31.40 13.92
CA ASN A 265 19.48 29.97 14.03
C ASN A 265 19.48 29.49 15.48
N GLU A 266 20.31 30.07 16.35
CA GLU A 266 20.32 29.74 17.78
C GLU A 266 18.99 30.12 18.44
N ASP A 267 18.47 31.32 18.14
CA ASP A 267 17.17 31.77 18.65
C ASP A 267 16.02 30.86 18.17
N LEU A 268 16.09 30.41 16.91
CA LEU A 268 15.11 29.48 16.33
C LEU A 268 15.16 28.12 17.01
N LYS A 269 16.36 27.62 17.30
CA LYS A 269 16.55 26.35 17.98
C LYS A 269 15.93 26.40 19.36
N GLU A 270 16.26 27.41 20.17
CA GLU A 270 15.72 27.56 21.52
C GLU A 270 14.18 27.66 21.50
N ALA A 271 13.62 28.46 20.61
CA ALA A 271 12.17 28.60 20.51
C ALA A 271 11.46 27.33 20.03
N PHE A 272 12.10 26.55 19.16
CA PHE A 272 11.55 25.27 18.71
C PHE A 272 11.58 24.23 19.83
N GLU A 273 12.69 24.11 20.55
CA GLU A 273 12.84 23.20 21.69
C GLU A 273 11.87 23.58 22.83
N GLU A 274 11.72 24.88 23.13
CA GLU A 274 10.73 25.39 24.11
C GLU A 274 9.28 25.10 23.68
N PHE A 275 8.94 25.35 22.40
CA PHE A 275 7.61 25.02 21.89
C PHE A 275 7.31 23.54 22.06
N TRP A 276 8.25 22.65 21.71
CA TRP A 276 8.05 21.22 21.79
C TRP A 276 7.85 20.72 23.23
N ASP A 277 8.65 21.25 24.16
CA ASP A 277 8.55 20.95 25.59
C ASP A 277 7.17 21.33 26.18
N THR A 278 6.51 22.36 25.62
CA THR A 278 5.17 22.81 26.09
C THR A 278 3.98 22.09 25.46
N GLN A 279 4.18 21.42 24.31
CA GLN A 279 3.09 20.80 23.54
C GLN A 279 2.89 19.31 23.85
N THR A 280 3.81 18.66 24.57
CA THR A 280 3.88 17.19 24.62
C THR A 280 3.71 16.59 26.02
N GLU A 281 2.99 17.26 26.91
CA GLU A 281 2.59 16.68 28.20
C GLU A 281 1.26 15.92 28.04
N GLU A 282 1.32 14.74 27.41
CA GLU A 282 0.24 13.76 27.41
C GLU A 282 0.58 12.61 28.36
N GLU A 283 -0.34 12.29 29.27
CA GLU A 283 -0.26 11.16 30.22
C GLU A 283 1.04 11.08 31.07
N GLY A 284 1.70 12.22 31.30
CA GLY A 284 2.92 12.29 32.13
C GLY A 284 4.22 11.91 31.41
N CYS A 285 4.16 11.62 30.11
CA CYS A 285 5.34 11.39 29.29
C CYS A 285 5.80 12.70 28.65
N LYS A 286 6.98 13.20 29.03
CA LYS A 286 7.59 14.37 28.39
C LYS A 286 8.39 13.93 27.18
N SER A 287 8.01 14.40 25.99
CA SER A 287 8.85 14.22 24.80
C SER A 287 9.85 15.37 24.69
N LYS A 288 11.04 15.07 24.19
CA LYS A 288 12.08 16.07 23.91
C LYS A 288 12.50 15.95 22.46
N VAL A 289 12.54 17.07 21.74
CA VAL A 289 13.18 17.14 20.43
C VAL A 289 14.44 17.98 20.53
N SER A 290 15.47 17.59 19.78
CA SER A 290 16.59 18.48 19.49
C SER A 290 16.74 18.64 17.99
N ILE A 291 16.91 19.88 17.56
CA ILE A 291 17.12 20.22 16.15
C ILE A 291 18.55 20.72 15.94
N SER A 292 19.21 20.20 14.89
CA SER A 292 20.56 20.63 14.53
C SER A 292 20.53 21.97 13.79
N SER A 293 21.57 22.78 13.96
CA SER A 293 21.71 24.04 13.23
C SER A 293 21.78 23.81 11.71
N GLU A 294 22.41 22.72 11.27
CA GLU A 294 22.45 22.33 9.86
C GLU A 294 21.05 22.10 9.29
N LEU A 295 20.15 21.48 10.06
CA LEU A 295 18.77 21.27 9.62
C LEU A 295 18.04 22.60 9.48
N LEU A 296 18.13 23.48 10.49
CA LEU A 296 17.53 24.81 10.45
C LEU A 296 18.03 25.64 9.25
N GLU A 297 19.32 25.54 8.92
CA GLU A 297 19.89 26.19 7.73
C GLU A 297 19.26 25.67 6.43
N LYS A 298 18.99 24.36 6.33
CA LYS A 298 18.31 23.77 5.16
C LYS A 298 16.86 24.29 5.05
N PHE A 299 16.12 24.35 6.15
CA PHE A 299 14.77 24.95 6.19
C PHE A 299 14.81 26.43 5.76
N ALA A 300 15.71 27.22 6.34
CA ALA A 300 15.84 28.64 6.02
C ALA A 300 16.25 28.87 4.56
N ALA A 301 17.16 28.04 4.02
CA ALA A 301 17.59 28.12 2.63
C ALA A 301 16.44 27.83 1.65
N GLU A 302 15.59 26.83 1.93
CA GLU A 302 14.45 26.52 1.08
C GLU A 302 13.33 27.58 1.18
N LEU A 303 13.04 28.09 2.37
CA LEU A 303 12.10 29.22 2.53
C LEU A 303 12.60 30.49 1.85
N LYS A 304 13.92 30.76 1.88
CA LYS A 304 14.54 31.85 1.11
C LYS A 304 14.38 31.62 -0.40
N ARG A 305 14.64 30.41 -0.89
CA ARG A 305 14.49 30.06 -2.32
C ARG A 305 13.06 30.24 -2.78
N ALA A 306 12.09 29.87 -1.94
CA ALA A 306 10.68 30.05 -2.21
C ALA A 306 10.18 31.50 -1.98
N GLY A 307 11.05 32.40 -1.51
CA GLY A 307 10.79 33.84 -1.41
C GLY A 307 10.03 34.28 -0.16
N TYR A 308 9.95 33.42 0.86
CA TYR A 308 9.22 33.70 2.10
C TYR A 308 10.03 34.48 3.13
N ILE A 309 11.35 34.30 3.11
CA ILE A 309 12.30 35.00 3.99
C ILE A 309 13.49 35.52 3.18
N SER A 310 14.30 36.34 3.83
CA SER A 310 15.60 36.78 3.34
C SER A 310 16.68 36.44 4.37
N ILE A 311 17.89 36.14 3.90
CA ILE A 311 19.04 35.84 4.79
C ILE A 311 20.15 36.84 4.47
N LYS A 312 20.57 37.61 5.48
CA LYS A 312 21.69 38.57 5.41
C LYS A 312 22.54 38.44 6.67
N ASN A 313 23.87 38.32 6.52
CA ASN A 313 24.82 38.26 7.64
C ASN A 313 24.45 37.21 8.73
N ASN A 314 24.08 36.01 8.30
CA ASN A 314 23.60 34.93 9.18
C ASN A 314 22.36 35.29 10.02
N ARG A 315 21.55 36.23 9.52
CA ARG A 315 20.28 36.61 10.13
C ARG A 315 19.14 36.43 9.14
N ILE A 316 18.05 35.87 9.63
CA ILE A 316 16.83 35.61 8.88
C ILE A 316 15.88 36.79 9.12
N THR A 317 15.37 37.37 8.05
CA THR A 317 14.42 38.49 8.07
C THR A 317 13.21 38.18 7.20
N PRO A 318 12.07 38.84 7.41
CA PRO A 318 10.96 38.80 6.46
C PRO A 318 11.40 39.19 5.04
N ALA A 319 10.74 38.62 4.03
CA ALA A 319 10.96 39.03 2.65
C ALA A 319 10.55 40.51 2.44
N SER A 320 11.35 41.26 1.67
CA SER A 320 11.18 42.71 1.49
C SER A 320 9.99 43.11 0.60
N LYS A 321 9.43 42.17 -0.17
CA LYS A 321 8.14 42.35 -0.84
C LYS A 321 7.09 41.77 0.09
N LYS A 322 5.96 42.47 0.27
CA LYS A 322 4.70 41.92 0.81
C LYS A 322 4.26 40.73 -0.07
N GLY A 323 4.98 39.62 -0.02
CA GLY A 323 4.57 38.35 -0.57
C GLY A 323 3.28 38.00 0.14
N ARG A 324 2.25 37.72 -0.65
CA ARG A 324 0.92 37.21 -0.27
C ARG A 324 0.76 37.00 1.23
N ARG A 325 0.01 37.88 1.90
CA ARG A 325 -0.36 37.77 3.33
C ARG A 325 -0.58 36.30 3.67
N TRP A 326 0.37 35.73 4.42
CA TRP A 326 0.14 34.53 5.17
C TRP A 326 -1.05 34.80 6.10
N ARG A 327 -2.13 34.03 5.95
CA ARG A 327 -3.11 33.90 7.02
C ARG A 327 -2.75 32.61 7.74
N ILE A 328 -1.74 32.67 8.61
CA ILE A 328 -1.60 31.64 9.63
C ILE A 328 -2.80 31.84 10.56
N PRO A 329 -3.72 30.87 10.71
CA PRO A 329 -4.76 30.98 11.72
C PRO A 329 -4.07 31.18 13.07
N MET A 330 -4.44 32.26 13.77
CA MET A 330 -4.12 32.35 15.20
C MET A 330 -4.93 31.25 15.88
N VAL A 331 -4.24 30.26 16.44
CA VAL A 331 -4.79 29.43 17.51
C VAL A 331 -4.83 30.28 18.77
#